data_AF-A0A8T4FYH1-F1
#
_entry.id   AF-A0A8T4FYH1-F1
#
_cell.length_a   1.000
_cell.length_b   1.000
_cell.length_c   1.000
_cell.angle_alpha   90.00
_cell.angle_beta   90.00
_cell.angle_gamma   90.00
#
_symmetry.space_group_name_H-M   'P 1'
#
loop_
_entity.id
_entity.type
_entity.pdbx_description
1 polymer ?
#
loop_
_entity_poly.entity_id
_entity_poly.type
_entity_poly.pdbx_seq_one_letter_code
_entity_poly.pdbx_strand_id
1 'polypeptide(L)'
;MKKVALVFIVTMLTFYALAQQPYDEVAKAVFESLKTGNYSILEPYLDEKMKEAFNEKVFNALRDQMISKYGNLESFEFLEEGKAGAFILGYYRFEFEKADVTLKLVFSQVDSKYKLSGLWIQKVIWKEKGIPLPLAVGLPILGGILALLTFYTAEFKKIKGAELILGFFLVAITLFIQPIIQQAPFLALGIKSNADIIAKGFSFTVITAIWLGFIAGFFQEGLKYAFVRNKTLKEALFVGIGFGLGEAVLVPLLQVVQSFTLGGLPPVQLTQVLLSSFERYIATLFHGGITLILAYAYKNGFGRKALVALSIAHGFIDMFAAYYQLTNSQTSLIMTYSIIIVITLILLRYGIPKAKVEKEEEKVVW
;
A
#
# COMPACT_ATOMS: atom_id res chain seq x y z
N MET A 1 -46.44 46.63 -9.07
CA MET A 1 -45.28 45.99 -9.73
C MET A 1 -44.34 45.25 -8.77
N LYS A 2 -43.94 45.80 -7.61
CA LYS A 2 -43.04 45.10 -6.65
C LYS A 2 -43.55 43.75 -6.11
N LYS A 3 -44.87 43.58 -5.92
CA LYS A 3 -45.46 42.30 -5.46
C LYS A 3 -45.49 41.21 -6.53
N VAL A 4 -45.53 41.58 -7.81
CA VAL A 4 -45.51 40.64 -8.95
C VAL A 4 -44.08 40.13 -9.19
N ALA A 5 -43.08 41.01 -9.05
CA ALA A 5 -41.67 40.61 -9.12
C ALA A 5 -41.27 39.65 -7.98
N LEU A 6 -41.80 39.84 -6.77
CA LEU A 6 -41.54 38.94 -5.64
C LEU A 6 -42.16 37.56 -5.86
N VAL A 7 -43.38 37.48 -6.40
CA VAL A 7 -44.03 36.20 -6.75
C VAL A 7 -43.29 35.52 -7.90
N PHE A 8 -42.77 36.26 -8.89
CA PHE A 8 -41.98 35.71 -9.99
C PHE A 8 -40.60 35.20 -9.54
N ILE A 9 -39.96 35.88 -8.58
CA ILE A 9 -38.70 35.44 -7.97
C ILE A 9 -38.95 34.21 -7.08
N VAL A 10 -40.03 34.17 -6.30
CA VAL A 10 -40.40 33.00 -5.50
C VAL A 10 -40.82 31.83 -6.39
N THR A 11 -41.52 32.07 -7.50
CA THR A 11 -41.89 30.99 -8.45
C THR A 11 -40.69 30.48 -9.25
N MET A 12 -39.77 31.35 -9.69
CA MET A 12 -38.50 30.92 -10.29
C MET A 12 -37.60 30.20 -9.29
N LEU A 13 -37.58 30.61 -8.01
CA LEU A 13 -36.86 29.88 -6.94
C LEU A 13 -37.53 28.54 -6.60
N THR A 14 -38.85 28.40 -6.74
CA THR A 14 -39.53 27.11 -6.61
C THR A 14 -39.42 26.23 -7.86
N PHE A 15 -39.11 26.77 -9.04
CA PHE A 15 -38.74 25.95 -10.22
C PHE A 15 -37.28 25.47 -10.17
N TYR A 16 -36.45 26.09 -9.31
CA TYR A 16 -35.17 25.52 -8.85
C TYR A 16 -35.35 24.50 -7.71
N ALA A 17 -36.58 24.21 -7.29
CA ALA A 17 -36.84 23.07 -6.42
C ALA A 17 -36.55 21.79 -7.21
N LEU A 18 -35.35 21.22 -6.98
CA LEU A 18 -34.98 19.83 -7.18
C LEU A 18 -35.74 19.17 -8.34
N ALA A 19 -35.37 19.51 -9.58
CA ALA A 19 -35.77 18.69 -10.72
C ALA A 19 -35.25 17.27 -10.47
N GLN A 20 -36.13 16.40 -9.96
CA GLN A 20 -35.80 15.00 -9.70
C GLN A 20 -35.36 14.40 -11.02
N GLN A 21 -34.15 13.86 -11.02
CA GLN A 21 -33.66 13.17 -12.20
C GLN A 21 -34.50 11.92 -12.41
N PRO A 22 -34.75 11.50 -13.66
CA PRO A 22 -35.60 10.34 -13.94
C PRO A 22 -35.02 9.01 -13.41
N TYR A 23 -33.76 9.03 -12.93
CA TYR A 23 -33.04 7.91 -12.31
C TYR A 23 -32.80 8.11 -10.80
N ASP A 24 -33.38 9.14 -10.16
CA ASP A 24 -33.17 9.39 -8.72
C ASP A 24 -33.67 8.25 -7.83
N GLU A 25 -34.68 7.50 -8.27
CA GLU A 25 -35.14 6.31 -7.53
C GLU A 25 -34.04 5.24 -7.46
N VAL A 26 -33.26 5.07 -8.54
CA VAL A 26 -32.12 4.14 -8.57
C VAL A 26 -31.03 4.62 -7.60
N ALA A 27 -30.71 5.92 -7.62
CA ALA A 27 -29.71 6.50 -6.72
C ALA A 27 -30.13 6.40 -5.24
N LYS A 28 -31.41 6.64 -4.93
CA LYS A 28 -31.99 6.43 -3.60
C LYS A 28 -31.89 4.97 -3.17
N ALA A 29 -32.16 4.02 -4.06
CA ALA A 29 -31.99 2.59 -3.77
C ALA A 29 -30.53 2.22 -3.47
N VAL A 30 -29.56 2.80 -4.19
CA VAL A 30 -28.12 2.65 -3.87
C VAL A 30 -27.81 3.21 -2.48
N PHE A 31 -28.29 4.40 -2.15
CA PHE A 31 -28.09 4.99 -0.83
C PHE A 31 -28.70 4.15 0.30
N GLU A 32 -29.99 3.80 0.20
CA GLU A 32 -30.69 3.06 1.24
C GLU A 32 -30.13 1.65 1.42
N SER A 33 -29.76 0.96 0.33
CA SER A 33 -29.08 -0.33 0.42
C SER A 33 -27.73 -0.20 1.13
N LEU A 34 -26.87 0.75 0.72
CA LEU A 34 -25.58 0.97 1.38
C LEU A 34 -25.72 1.35 2.86
N LYS A 35 -26.73 2.14 3.21
CA LYS A 35 -27.00 2.55 4.59
C LYS A 35 -27.44 1.34 5.44
N THR A 36 -28.46 0.62 4.99
CA THR A 36 -29.10 -0.46 5.76
C THR A 36 -28.37 -1.80 5.67
N GLY A 37 -27.53 -1.99 4.65
CA GLY A 37 -26.94 -3.29 4.33
C GLY A 37 -27.90 -4.26 3.65
N ASN A 38 -29.05 -3.79 3.17
CA ASN A 38 -30.05 -4.64 2.53
C ASN A 38 -29.95 -4.59 1.00
N TYR A 39 -29.33 -5.62 0.41
CA TYR A 39 -29.16 -5.74 -1.05
C TYR A 39 -30.50 -5.80 -1.81
N SER A 40 -31.54 -6.38 -1.22
CA SER A 40 -32.86 -6.52 -1.87
C SER A 40 -33.53 -5.19 -2.19
N ILE A 41 -33.08 -4.08 -1.59
CA ILE A 41 -33.52 -2.72 -1.95
C ILE A 41 -32.95 -2.31 -3.32
N LEU A 42 -31.70 -2.69 -3.61
CA LEU A 42 -30.98 -2.32 -4.82
C LEU A 42 -31.23 -3.28 -5.99
N GLU A 43 -31.33 -4.57 -5.70
CA GLU A 43 -31.48 -5.64 -6.71
C GLU A 43 -32.54 -5.35 -7.80
N PRO A 44 -33.74 -4.83 -7.50
CA PRO A 44 -34.74 -4.53 -8.53
C PRO A 44 -34.31 -3.45 -9.51
N TYR A 45 -33.34 -2.62 -9.15
CA TYR A 45 -32.86 -1.50 -9.96
C TYR A 45 -31.60 -1.82 -10.77
N LEU A 46 -31.03 -3.02 -10.62
CA LEU A 46 -29.88 -3.48 -11.40
C LEU A 46 -30.34 -4.04 -12.75
N ASP A 47 -29.54 -3.84 -13.79
CA ASP A 47 -29.70 -4.63 -15.03
C ASP A 47 -29.16 -6.07 -14.82
N GLU A 48 -29.51 -7.00 -15.73
CA GLU A 48 -29.17 -8.42 -15.57
C GLU A 48 -27.66 -8.68 -15.49
N LYS A 49 -26.84 -7.92 -16.24
CA LYS A 49 -25.38 -8.05 -16.19
C LYS A 49 -24.83 -7.56 -14.85
N MET A 50 -25.38 -6.46 -14.34
CA MET A 50 -25.01 -5.90 -13.06
C MET A 50 -25.47 -6.78 -11.90
N LYS A 51 -26.62 -7.47 -11.98
CA LYS A 51 -27.02 -8.48 -10.97
C LYS A 51 -26.01 -9.62 -10.88
N GLU A 52 -25.55 -10.12 -12.03
CA GLU A 52 -24.55 -11.19 -12.08
C GLU A 52 -23.20 -10.73 -11.49
N ALA A 53 -22.73 -9.55 -11.89
CA ALA A 53 -21.43 -9.01 -11.47
C ALA A 53 -21.41 -8.41 -10.05
N PHE A 54 -22.55 -7.91 -9.59
CA PHE A 54 -22.72 -7.18 -8.33
C PHE A 54 -23.85 -7.78 -7.51
N ASN A 55 -23.74 -9.08 -7.25
CA ASN A 55 -24.63 -9.84 -6.37
C ASN A 55 -24.46 -9.44 -4.88
N GLU A 56 -25.33 -9.96 -4.03
CA GLU A 56 -25.37 -9.65 -2.59
C GLU A 56 -24.00 -9.80 -1.90
N LYS A 57 -23.23 -10.84 -2.23
CA LYS A 57 -21.89 -11.05 -1.65
C LYS A 57 -20.94 -9.92 -2.02
N VAL A 58 -20.91 -9.51 -3.29
CA VAL A 58 -20.04 -8.42 -3.77
C VAL A 58 -20.50 -7.08 -3.19
N PHE A 59 -21.81 -6.86 -3.12
CA PHE A 59 -22.40 -5.69 -2.48
C PHE A 59 -22.00 -5.58 -1.01
N ASN A 60 -22.15 -6.64 -0.22
CA ASN A 60 -21.78 -6.66 1.19
C ASN A 60 -20.28 -6.41 1.37
N ALA A 61 -19.44 -7.02 0.52
CA ALA A 61 -18.00 -6.75 0.54
C ALA A 61 -17.66 -5.28 0.23
N LEU A 62 -18.30 -4.67 -0.78
CA LEU A 62 -18.11 -3.25 -1.08
C LEU A 62 -18.56 -2.38 0.10
N ARG A 63 -19.76 -2.63 0.64
CA ARG A 63 -20.32 -1.88 1.74
C ARG A 63 -19.43 -1.96 2.97
N ASP A 64 -19.01 -3.16 3.36
CA ASP A 64 -18.15 -3.36 4.54
C ASP A 64 -16.80 -2.65 4.35
N GLN A 65 -16.24 -2.68 3.14
CA GLN A 65 -15.04 -1.90 2.81
C GLN A 65 -15.28 -0.39 2.93
N MET A 66 -16.39 0.12 2.40
CA MET A 66 -16.73 1.55 2.48
C MET A 66 -16.97 1.98 3.91
N ILE A 67 -17.71 1.22 4.72
CA ILE A 67 -18.00 1.56 6.11
C ILE A 67 -16.75 1.46 6.98
N SER A 68 -15.96 0.40 6.82
CA SER A 68 -14.69 0.25 7.53
C SER A 68 -13.74 1.42 7.25
N LYS A 69 -13.70 1.88 5.99
CA LYS A 69 -12.78 2.91 5.53
C LYS A 69 -13.27 4.34 5.80
N TYR A 70 -14.54 4.62 5.54
CA TYR A 70 -15.12 5.97 5.54
C TYR A 70 -16.07 6.24 6.72
N GLY A 71 -16.41 5.23 7.52
CA GLY A 71 -17.38 5.34 8.62
C GLY A 71 -18.82 5.10 8.16
N ASN A 72 -19.80 5.41 8.99
CA ASN A 72 -21.21 5.25 8.61
C ASN A 72 -21.62 6.27 7.53
N LEU A 73 -22.59 5.88 6.70
CA LEU A 73 -23.16 6.72 5.64
C LEU A 73 -24.24 7.64 6.22
N GLU A 74 -24.08 8.95 6.06
CA GLU A 74 -24.93 9.99 6.65
C GLU A 74 -25.98 10.49 5.64
N SER A 75 -25.54 10.91 4.46
CA SER A 75 -26.37 11.55 3.44
C SER A 75 -25.87 11.29 2.01
N PHE A 76 -26.63 11.70 1.00
CA PHE A 76 -26.16 11.77 -0.37
C PHE A 76 -26.76 12.97 -1.12
N GLU A 77 -26.04 13.49 -2.10
CA GLU A 77 -26.42 14.65 -2.92
C GLU A 77 -26.02 14.43 -4.38
N PHE A 78 -26.87 14.86 -5.31
CA PHE A 78 -26.56 14.89 -6.73
C PHE A 78 -25.64 16.06 -7.07
N LEU A 79 -24.56 15.80 -7.80
CA LEU A 79 -23.59 16.82 -8.21
C LEU A 79 -23.79 17.24 -9.67
N GLU A 80 -23.72 16.28 -10.59
CA GLU A 80 -23.76 16.55 -12.03
C GLU A 80 -24.17 15.32 -12.85
N GLU A 81 -24.64 15.57 -14.08
CA GLU A 81 -24.95 14.55 -15.09
C GLU A 81 -23.92 14.62 -16.23
N GLY A 82 -23.48 13.46 -16.69
CA GLY A 82 -22.79 13.29 -17.97
C GLY A 82 -23.48 12.26 -18.86
N LYS A 83 -23.04 12.14 -20.11
CA LYS A 83 -23.51 11.11 -21.06
C LYS A 83 -22.33 10.46 -21.77
N ALA A 84 -22.41 9.15 -21.97
CA ALA A 84 -21.44 8.38 -22.72
C ALA A 84 -22.17 7.38 -23.63
N GLY A 85 -22.38 7.76 -24.90
CA GLY A 85 -23.20 6.98 -25.83
C GLY A 85 -24.64 6.87 -25.33
N ALA A 86 -25.12 5.63 -25.17
CA ALA A 86 -26.46 5.35 -24.66
C ALA A 86 -26.58 5.39 -23.12
N PHE A 87 -25.47 5.61 -22.41
CA PHE A 87 -25.46 5.62 -20.95
C PHE A 87 -25.55 7.04 -20.39
N ILE A 88 -26.29 7.19 -19.29
CA ILE A 88 -26.30 8.39 -18.47
C ILE A 88 -25.35 8.17 -17.28
N LEU A 89 -24.54 9.16 -16.97
CA LEU A 89 -23.57 9.13 -15.88
C LEU A 89 -24.05 10.11 -14.80
N GLY A 90 -24.60 9.63 -13.69
CA GLY A 90 -24.93 10.47 -12.55
C GLY A 90 -23.80 10.47 -11.53
N TYR A 91 -23.33 11.66 -11.16
CA TYR A 91 -22.32 11.83 -10.13
C TYR A 91 -23.00 12.28 -8.84
N TYR A 92 -22.83 11.49 -7.78
CA TYR A 92 -23.45 11.72 -6.49
C TYR A 92 -22.37 11.77 -5.41
N ARG A 93 -22.43 12.77 -4.52
CA ARG A 93 -21.63 12.83 -3.30
C ARG A 93 -22.35 12.05 -2.21
N PHE A 94 -21.71 11.03 -1.68
CA PHE A 94 -22.14 10.28 -0.51
C PHE A 94 -21.33 10.77 0.68
N GLU A 95 -21.99 11.32 1.69
CA GLU A 95 -21.34 11.83 2.90
C GLU A 95 -21.21 10.70 3.91
N PHE A 96 -19.99 10.31 4.22
CA PHE A 96 -19.67 9.40 5.32
C PHE A 96 -19.04 10.16 6.48
N GLU A 97 -19.05 9.58 7.69
CA GLU A 97 -18.50 10.19 8.90
C GLU A 97 -17.06 10.75 8.71
N LYS A 98 -16.21 10.05 7.94
CA LYS A 98 -14.78 10.40 7.76
C LYS A 98 -14.45 11.01 6.40
N ALA A 99 -15.33 10.89 5.41
CA ALA A 99 -15.04 11.33 4.04
C ALA A 99 -16.31 11.57 3.22
N ASP A 100 -16.22 12.47 2.25
CA ASP A 100 -17.18 12.60 1.17
C ASP A 100 -16.70 11.77 -0.02
N VAL A 101 -17.52 10.83 -0.47
CA VAL A 101 -17.21 9.92 -1.57
C VAL A 101 -18.09 10.25 -2.77
N THR A 102 -17.51 10.68 -3.86
CA THR A 102 -18.23 10.84 -5.13
C THR A 102 -18.34 9.49 -5.83
N LEU A 103 -19.55 8.97 -5.94
CA LEU A 103 -19.86 7.79 -6.74
C LEU A 103 -20.37 8.23 -8.12
N LYS A 104 -19.82 7.59 -9.16
CA LYS A 104 -20.34 7.65 -10.51
C LYS A 104 -21.25 6.44 -10.73
N LEU A 105 -22.54 6.71 -10.84
CA LEU A 105 -23.58 5.75 -11.16
C LEU A 105 -23.86 5.80 -12.66
N VAL A 106 -23.80 4.64 -13.32
CA VAL A 106 -24.01 4.54 -14.76
C VAL A 106 -25.35 3.90 -15.00
N PHE A 107 -26.22 4.61 -15.71
CA PHE A 107 -27.58 4.21 -15.97
C PHE A 107 -27.78 3.86 -17.44
N SER A 108 -28.56 2.81 -17.67
CA SER A 108 -29.11 2.47 -18.99
C SER A 108 -30.63 2.42 -18.91
N GLN A 109 -31.29 2.56 -20.06
CA GLN A 109 -32.73 2.41 -20.16
C GLN A 109 -33.06 0.99 -20.64
N VAL A 110 -33.83 0.25 -19.84
CA VAL A 110 -34.32 -1.09 -20.14
C VAL A 110 -35.83 -1.09 -19.92
N ASP A 111 -36.61 -1.46 -20.95
CA ASP A 111 -38.08 -1.48 -20.90
C ASP A 111 -38.70 -0.17 -20.39
N SER A 112 -38.20 0.96 -20.90
CA SER A 112 -38.61 2.32 -20.52
C SER A 112 -38.33 2.69 -19.05
N LYS A 113 -37.56 1.89 -18.30
CA LYS A 113 -37.12 2.18 -16.93
C LYS A 113 -35.60 2.34 -16.87
N TYR A 114 -35.12 3.21 -15.99
CA TYR A 114 -33.69 3.34 -15.74
C TYR A 114 -33.20 2.22 -14.82
N LYS A 115 -32.09 1.60 -15.19
CA LYS A 115 -31.39 0.57 -14.43
C LYS A 115 -29.94 0.98 -14.20
N LEU A 116 -29.37 0.53 -13.08
CA LEU A 116 -27.96 0.68 -12.79
C LEU A 116 -27.17 -0.38 -13.57
N SER A 117 -26.29 0.10 -14.45
CA SER A 117 -25.38 -0.69 -15.29
C SER A 117 -23.93 -0.62 -14.84
N GLY A 118 -23.62 0.22 -13.85
CA GLY A 118 -22.32 0.21 -13.21
C GLY A 118 -22.16 1.27 -12.12
N LEU A 119 -21.15 1.07 -11.28
CA LEU A 119 -20.85 1.88 -10.10
C LEU A 119 -19.33 2.01 -9.94
N TRP A 120 -18.84 3.24 -9.77
CA TRP A 120 -17.42 3.52 -9.52
C TRP A 120 -17.24 4.60 -8.45
N ILE A 121 -16.22 4.45 -7.61
CA ILE A 121 -15.72 5.56 -6.79
C ILE A 121 -14.90 6.47 -7.69
N GLN A 122 -15.38 7.70 -7.90
CA GLN A 122 -14.72 8.68 -8.75
C GLN A 122 -13.73 9.55 -7.96
N LYS A 123 -14.09 9.95 -6.75
CA LYS A 123 -13.30 10.86 -5.91
C LYS A 123 -13.60 10.63 -4.44
N VAL A 124 -12.61 10.79 -3.59
CA VAL A 124 -12.74 10.77 -2.13
C VAL A 124 -12.15 12.05 -1.56
N ILE A 125 -12.92 12.76 -0.74
CA ILE A 125 -12.49 13.96 0.00
C ILE A 125 -12.58 13.63 1.48
N TRP A 126 -11.45 13.49 2.15
CA TRP A 126 -11.42 13.15 3.57
C TRP A 126 -11.75 14.38 4.44
N LYS A 127 -12.59 14.18 5.46
CA LYS A 127 -12.97 15.20 6.44
C LYS A 127 -11.84 15.46 7.45
N GLU A 128 -11.09 14.42 7.79
CA GLU A 128 -9.90 14.53 8.64
C GLU A 128 -8.71 15.16 7.89
N LYS A 129 -7.99 16.06 8.55
CA LYS A 129 -6.75 16.63 8.03
C LYS A 129 -5.58 15.72 8.40
N GLY A 130 -5.03 15.03 7.40
CA GLY A 130 -3.73 14.35 7.52
C GLY A 130 -2.56 15.34 7.46
N ILE A 131 -1.34 14.84 7.64
CA ILE A 131 -0.15 15.64 7.38
C ILE A 131 0.01 15.93 5.87
N PRO A 132 0.66 17.04 5.47
CA PRO A 132 0.95 17.33 4.08
C PRO A 132 1.71 16.20 3.38
N LEU A 133 1.35 15.92 2.11
CA LEU A 133 1.99 14.88 1.30
C LEU A 133 3.53 14.95 1.28
N PRO A 134 4.17 16.14 1.17
CA PRO A 134 5.64 16.22 1.24
C PRO A 134 6.21 15.67 2.55
N LEU A 135 5.52 15.83 3.69
CA LEU A 135 5.94 15.24 4.96
C LEU A 135 5.67 13.74 5.01
N ALA A 136 4.53 13.29 4.49
CA ALA A 136 4.18 11.87 4.43
C ALA A 136 5.20 11.04 3.64
N VAL A 137 5.75 11.61 2.57
CA VAL A 137 6.80 10.97 1.75
C VAL A 137 8.20 11.26 2.28
N GLY A 138 8.46 12.49 2.72
CA GLY A 138 9.79 12.95 3.11
C GLY A 138 10.32 12.31 4.40
N LEU A 139 9.45 12.07 5.39
CA LEU A 139 9.87 11.48 6.68
C LEU A 139 10.37 10.02 6.56
N PRO A 140 9.71 9.12 5.81
CA PRO A 140 10.27 7.79 5.51
C PRO A 140 11.65 7.84 4.84
N ILE A 141 11.81 8.73 3.85
CA ILE A 141 13.10 8.95 3.16
C ILE A 141 14.17 9.42 4.15
N LEU A 142 13.81 10.36 5.03
CA LEU A 142 14.69 10.84 6.10
C LEU A 142 15.16 9.70 7.00
N GLY A 143 14.29 8.72 7.30
CA GLY A 143 14.67 7.51 8.04
C GLY A 143 15.83 6.76 7.40
N GLY A 144 15.76 6.51 6.08
CA GLY A 144 16.88 5.90 5.34
C GLY A 144 18.14 6.76 5.34
N ILE A 145 18.01 8.08 5.17
CA ILE A 145 19.15 9.02 5.21
C ILE A 145 19.83 9.01 6.58
N LEU A 146 19.07 8.94 7.68
CA LEU A 146 19.60 8.85 9.03
C LEU A 146 20.40 7.55 9.25
N ALA A 147 20.02 6.45 8.59
CA ALA A 147 20.78 5.21 8.63
C ALA A 147 22.13 5.34 7.90
N LEU A 148 22.14 6.00 6.72
CA LEU A 148 23.39 6.35 6.04
C LEU A 148 24.28 7.24 6.92
N LEU A 149 23.70 8.25 7.58
CA LEU A 149 24.43 9.11 8.53
C LEU A 149 24.99 8.31 9.71
N THR A 150 24.25 7.31 10.20
CA THR A 150 24.72 6.42 11.28
C THR A 150 25.99 5.66 10.86
N PHE A 151 26.07 5.16 9.63
CA PHE A 151 27.31 4.54 9.13
C PHE A 151 28.42 5.56 8.89
N TYR A 152 28.09 6.75 8.42
CA TYR A 152 29.06 7.84 8.25
C TYR A 152 29.74 8.21 9.58
N THR A 153 28.95 8.35 10.67
CA THR A 153 29.47 8.63 12.01
C THR A 153 30.20 7.43 12.62
N ALA A 154 29.84 6.20 12.21
CA ALA A 154 30.56 4.97 12.58
C ALA A 154 31.89 4.75 11.82
N GLU A 155 32.49 5.81 11.26
CA GLU A 155 33.78 5.86 10.54
C GLU A 155 33.77 5.34 9.10
N PHE A 156 32.61 5.06 8.49
CA PHE A 156 32.51 4.74 7.06
C PHE A 156 32.39 6.02 6.21
N LYS A 157 33.36 6.93 6.34
CA LYS A 157 33.31 8.29 5.74
C LYS A 157 33.39 8.30 4.20
N LYS A 158 34.07 7.32 3.60
CA LYS A 158 34.24 7.22 2.15
C LYS A 158 33.05 6.50 1.54
N ILE A 159 32.06 7.29 1.10
CA ILE A 159 30.84 6.77 0.46
C ILE A 159 31.20 6.07 -0.85
N LYS A 160 30.77 4.81 -1.00
CA LYS A 160 30.94 4.01 -2.21
C LYS A 160 29.70 4.20 -3.10
N GLY A 161 29.68 5.27 -3.89
CA GLY A 161 28.51 5.69 -4.67
C GLY A 161 28.02 4.65 -5.67
N ALA A 162 28.93 3.96 -6.37
CA ALA A 162 28.56 2.91 -7.31
C ALA A 162 27.85 1.73 -6.62
N GLU A 163 28.33 1.33 -5.45
CA GLU A 163 27.73 0.29 -4.61
C GLU A 163 26.35 0.72 -4.07
N LEU A 164 26.19 1.97 -3.64
CA LEU A 164 24.89 2.51 -3.24
C LEU A 164 23.88 2.44 -4.39
N ILE A 165 24.26 2.88 -5.58
CA ILE A 165 23.41 2.84 -6.78
C ILE A 165 23.06 1.40 -7.15
N LEU A 166 24.03 0.48 -7.08
CA LEU A 166 23.78 -0.94 -7.30
C LEU A 166 22.73 -1.46 -6.30
N GLY A 167 22.88 -1.18 -5.01
CA GLY A 167 21.92 -1.54 -3.98
C GLY A 167 20.50 -1.04 -4.28
N PHE A 168 20.39 0.24 -4.64
CA PHE A 168 19.12 0.86 -5.03
C PHE A 168 18.48 0.15 -6.22
N PHE A 169 19.28 -0.18 -7.23
CA PHE A 169 18.79 -0.92 -8.41
C PHE A 169 18.31 -2.33 -8.08
N LEU A 170 18.98 -3.04 -7.15
CA LEU A 170 18.54 -4.36 -6.69
C LEU A 170 17.16 -4.32 -5.99
N VAL A 171 16.84 -3.22 -5.29
CA VAL A 171 15.49 -3.03 -4.72
C VAL A 171 14.46 -2.86 -5.81
N ALA A 172 14.77 -2.07 -6.86
CA ALA A 172 13.86 -1.91 -7.98
C ALA A 172 13.52 -3.28 -8.59
N ILE A 173 14.54 -4.12 -8.86
CA ILE A 173 14.33 -5.51 -9.32
C ILE A 173 13.41 -6.27 -8.37
N THR A 174 13.65 -6.15 -7.06
CA THR A 174 12.84 -6.80 -6.03
C THR A 174 11.38 -6.36 -6.09
N LEU A 175 11.11 -5.06 -6.17
CA LEU A 175 9.76 -4.51 -6.20
C LEU A 175 8.98 -4.90 -7.46
N PHE A 176 9.65 -5.25 -8.57
CA PHE A 176 8.99 -5.70 -9.80
C PHE A 176 8.84 -7.22 -9.90
N ILE A 177 9.87 -7.99 -9.55
CA ILE A 177 9.90 -9.44 -9.77
C ILE A 177 9.33 -10.20 -8.57
N GLN A 178 9.66 -9.79 -7.35
CA GLN A 178 9.26 -10.53 -6.14
C GLN A 178 7.73 -10.64 -6.01
N PRO A 179 6.91 -9.58 -6.25
CA PRO A 179 5.47 -9.70 -6.16
C PRO A 179 4.89 -10.73 -7.15
N ILE A 180 5.45 -10.86 -8.35
CA ILE A 180 4.98 -11.83 -9.35
C ILE A 180 5.16 -13.26 -8.81
N ILE A 181 6.33 -13.56 -8.24
CA ILE A 181 6.64 -14.87 -7.67
C ILE A 181 5.75 -15.14 -6.45
N GLN A 182 5.59 -14.15 -5.57
CA GLN A 182 4.76 -14.26 -4.38
C GLN A 182 3.27 -14.48 -4.71
N GLN A 183 2.76 -13.82 -5.76
CA GLN A 183 1.34 -13.85 -6.12
C GLN A 183 0.95 -15.04 -7.02
N ALA A 184 1.88 -15.65 -7.74
CA ALA A 184 1.58 -16.73 -8.68
C ALA A 184 0.77 -17.89 -8.08
N PRO A 185 1.07 -18.42 -6.87
CA PRO A 185 0.26 -19.48 -6.26
C PRO A 185 -1.16 -19.02 -5.90
N PHE A 186 -1.33 -17.77 -5.48
CA PHE A 186 -2.64 -17.24 -5.11
C PHE A 186 -3.52 -17.07 -6.35
N LEU A 187 -2.96 -16.53 -7.44
CA LEU A 187 -3.67 -16.41 -8.72
C LEU A 187 -4.09 -17.78 -9.26
N ALA A 188 -3.22 -18.79 -9.16
CA ALA A 188 -3.54 -20.16 -9.56
C ALA A 188 -4.70 -20.78 -8.73
N LEU A 189 -4.87 -20.34 -7.48
CA LEU A 189 -5.97 -20.74 -6.59
C LEU A 189 -7.20 -19.82 -6.69
N GLY A 190 -7.22 -18.89 -7.65
CA GLY A 190 -8.31 -17.93 -7.84
C GLY A 190 -8.42 -16.86 -6.75
N ILE A 191 -7.39 -16.68 -5.93
CA ILE A 191 -7.32 -15.68 -4.86
C ILE A 191 -6.84 -14.37 -5.48
N LYS A 192 -7.65 -13.31 -5.36
CA LYS A 192 -7.39 -12.01 -6.02
C LYS A 192 -7.19 -10.86 -5.05
N SER A 193 -7.43 -11.09 -3.76
CA SER A 193 -7.38 -10.05 -2.74
C SER A 193 -6.95 -10.59 -1.37
N ASN A 194 -6.51 -9.68 -0.49
CA ASN A 194 -6.27 -10.00 0.92
C ASN A 194 -7.54 -10.50 1.63
N ALA A 195 -8.71 -9.99 1.23
CA ALA A 195 -10.00 -10.44 1.77
C ALA A 195 -10.25 -11.92 1.46
N ASP A 196 -9.91 -12.39 0.26
CA ASP A 196 -10.03 -13.81 -0.12
C ASP A 196 -9.12 -14.71 0.75
N ILE A 197 -7.92 -14.22 1.11
CA ILE A 197 -6.99 -14.93 1.99
C ILE A 197 -7.59 -15.06 3.39
N ILE A 198 -8.10 -13.96 3.96
CA ILE A 198 -8.70 -13.95 5.30
C ILE A 198 -9.96 -14.81 5.35
N ALA A 199 -10.78 -14.76 4.29
CA ALA A 199 -12.02 -15.56 4.20
C ALA A 199 -11.77 -17.08 4.19
N LYS A 200 -10.56 -17.53 3.81
CA LYS A 200 -10.15 -18.94 3.91
C LYS A 200 -9.75 -19.37 5.32
N GLY A 201 -9.77 -18.46 6.28
CA GLY A 201 -9.60 -18.73 7.71
C GLY A 201 -8.17 -18.53 8.23
N PHE A 202 -8.03 -18.69 9.55
CA PHE A 202 -6.81 -18.39 10.29
C PHE A 202 -5.59 -19.17 9.77
N SER A 203 -5.70 -20.49 9.64
CA SER A 203 -4.57 -21.33 9.20
C SER A 203 -4.08 -20.95 7.81
N PHE A 204 -5.00 -20.67 6.88
CA PHE A 204 -4.65 -20.24 5.53
C PHE A 204 -3.95 -18.86 5.53
N THR A 205 -4.41 -17.94 6.39
CA THR A 205 -3.79 -16.63 6.58
C THR A 205 -2.35 -16.74 7.11
N VAL A 206 -2.13 -17.60 8.11
CA VAL A 206 -0.79 -17.84 8.67
C VAL A 206 0.15 -18.46 7.65
N ILE A 207 -0.29 -19.50 6.93
CA ILE A 207 0.51 -20.14 5.87
C ILE A 207 0.86 -19.14 4.76
N THR A 208 -0.10 -18.30 4.37
CA THR A 208 0.13 -17.22 3.40
C THR A 208 1.18 -16.23 3.90
N ALA A 209 1.12 -15.81 5.15
CA ALA A 209 2.14 -14.92 5.73
C ALA A 209 3.54 -15.55 5.75
N ILE A 210 3.64 -16.84 6.10
CA ILE A 210 4.90 -17.61 6.03
C ILE A 210 5.42 -17.63 4.60
N TRP A 211 4.58 -17.99 3.62
CA TRP A 211 4.95 -18.01 2.21
C TRP A 211 5.50 -16.66 1.74
N LEU A 212 4.74 -15.58 1.98
CA LEU A 212 5.12 -14.23 1.59
C LEU A 212 6.47 -13.84 2.20
N GLY A 213 6.61 -14.03 3.51
CA GLY A 213 7.84 -13.68 4.23
C GLY A 213 9.07 -14.44 3.73
N PHE A 214 9.00 -15.77 3.66
CA PHE A 214 10.15 -16.56 3.27
C PHE A 214 10.54 -16.37 1.80
N ILE A 215 9.58 -16.20 0.88
CA ILE A 215 9.92 -15.87 -0.51
C ILE A 215 10.63 -14.51 -0.59
N ALA A 216 10.19 -13.51 0.18
CA ALA A 216 10.90 -12.22 0.25
C ALA A 216 12.33 -12.40 0.77
N GLY A 217 12.51 -13.08 1.91
CA GLY A 217 13.83 -13.34 2.48
C GLY A 217 14.78 -14.10 1.56
N PHE A 218 14.32 -15.19 0.92
CA PHE A 218 15.17 -15.94 0.00
C PHE A 218 15.47 -15.17 -1.29
N PHE A 219 14.49 -14.47 -1.85
CA PHE A 219 14.68 -13.70 -3.08
C PHE A 219 15.66 -12.53 -2.85
N GLN A 220 15.41 -11.69 -1.84
CA GLN A 220 16.24 -10.52 -1.58
C GLN A 220 17.65 -10.89 -1.14
N GLU A 221 17.81 -11.88 -0.25
CA GLU A 221 19.14 -12.32 0.16
C GLU A 221 19.89 -13.08 -0.92
N GLY A 222 19.19 -13.90 -1.72
CA GLY A 222 19.79 -14.56 -2.88
C GLY A 222 20.32 -13.55 -3.88
N LEU A 223 19.52 -12.52 -4.20
CA LEU A 223 19.92 -11.42 -5.07
C LEU A 223 21.12 -10.68 -4.50
N LYS A 224 21.05 -10.19 -3.25
CA LYS A 224 22.16 -9.49 -2.60
C LYS A 224 23.43 -10.34 -2.57
N TYR A 225 23.36 -11.60 -2.15
CA TYR A 225 24.51 -12.51 -2.09
C TYR A 225 25.22 -12.65 -3.43
N ALA A 226 24.47 -12.78 -4.53
CA ALA A 226 25.04 -12.88 -5.86
C ALA A 226 25.92 -11.68 -6.23
N PHE A 227 25.52 -10.47 -5.80
CA PHE A 227 26.19 -9.21 -6.13
C PHE A 227 27.24 -8.76 -5.10
N VAL A 228 27.21 -9.27 -3.85
CA VAL A 228 28.12 -8.83 -2.78
C VAL A 228 29.19 -9.85 -2.41
N ARG A 229 29.04 -11.15 -2.75
CA ARG A 229 29.95 -12.22 -2.29
C ARG A 229 31.43 -11.97 -2.59
N ASN A 230 31.75 -11.34 -3.72
CA ASN A 230 33.13 -11.07 -4.14
C ASN A 230 33.60 -9.63 -3.85
N LYS A 231 32.79 -8.82 -3.17
CA LYS A 231 33.13 -7.43 -2.84
C LYS A 231 33.94 -7.34 -1.54
N THR A 232 34.63 -6.22 -1.34
CA THR A 232 35.14 -5.85 0.00
C THR A 232 33.98 -5.69 0.97
N LEU A 233 34.24 -5.82 2.27
CA LEU A 233 33.23 -5.65 3.31
C LEU A 233 32.61 -4.26 3.28
N LYS A 234 33.42 -3.23 3.02
CA LYS A 234 32.95 -1.85 2.87
C LYS A 234 32.08 -1.67 1.63
N GLU A 235 32.50 -2.20 0.48
CA GLU A 235 31.66 -2.17 -0.73
C GLU A 235 30.33 -2.91 -0.51
N ALA A 236 30.36 -4.11 0.09
CA ALA A 236 29.16 -4.88 0.40
C ALA A 236 28.21 -4.14 1.35
N LEU A 237 28.74 -3.49 2.39
CA LEU A 237 27.97 -2.64 3.30
C LEU A 237 27.21 -1.55 2.52
N PHE A 238 27.88 -0.83 1.62
CA PHE A 238 27.23 0.22 0.83
C PHE A 238 26.22 -0.31 -0.18
N VAL A 239 26.38 -1.54 -0.71
CA VAL A 239 25.29 -2.19 -1.48
C VAL A 239 24.06 -2.40 -0.60
N GLY A 240 24.23 -2.83 0.66
CA GLY A 240 23.12 -3.02 1.58
C GLY A 240 22.45 -1.71 2.00
N ILE A 241 23.24 -0.67 2.27
CA ILE A 241 22.70 0.68 2.56
C ILE A 241 21.93 1.21 1.35
N GLY A 242 22.46 1.02 0.14
CA GLY A 242 21.80 1.42 -1.10
C GLY A 242 20.46 0.71 -1.28
N PHE A 243 20.40 -0.57 -0.91
CA PHE A 243 19.16 -1.34 -0.88
C PHE A 243 18.15 -0.74 0.11
N GLY A 244 18.55 -0.51 1.36
CA GLY A 244 17.66 0.13 2.34
C GLY A 244 17.16 1.52 1.94
N LEU A 245 18.04 2.36 1.41
CA LEU A 245 17.69 3.68 0.87
C LEU A 245 16.72 3.58 -0.31
N GLY A 246 16.93 2.59 -1.19
CA GLY A 246 16.01 2.29 -2.28
C GLY A 246 14.61 1.98 -1.77
N GLU A 247 14.47 1.17 -0.72
CA GLU A 247 13.17 0.91 -0.13
C GLU A 247 12.57 2.16 0.53
N ALA A 248 13.39 2.94 1.25
CA ALA A 248 12.97 4.17 1.93
C ALA A 248 12.42 5.22 0.96
N VAL A 249 12.85 5.19 -0.31
CA VAL A 249 12.38 6.08 -1.37
C VAL A 249 11.24 5.45 -2.18
N LEU A 250 11.42 4.24 -2.68
CA LEU A 250 10.50 3.65 -3.65
C LEU A 250 9.18 3.21 -3.01
N VAL A 251 9.20 2.69 -1.78
CA VAL A 251 7.97 2.19 -1.13
C VAL A 251 6.95 3.30 -0.85
N PRO A 252 7.31 4.44 -0.22
CA PRO A 252 6.36 5.54 -0.02
C PRO A 252 5.84 6.13 -1.34
N LEU A 253 6.69 6.24 -2.37
CA LEU A 253 6.26 6.72 -3.68
C LEU A 253 5.25 5.78 -4.35
N LEU A 254 5.48 4.46 -4.26
CA LEU A 254 4.51 3.48 -4.75
C LEU A 254 3.18 3.55 -4.01
N GLN A 255 3.19 3.76 -2.68
CA GLN A 255 1.96 3.95 -1.89
C GLN A 255 1.18 5.19 -2.34
N VAL A 256 1.87 6.27 -2.68
CA VAL A 256 1.24 7.49 -3.21
C VAL A 256 0.58 7.21 -4.56
N VAL A 257 1.29 6.55 -5.48
CA VAL A 257 0.75 6.17 -6.80
C VAL A 257 -0.49 5.27 -6.65
N GLN A 258 -0.43 4.26 -5.78
CA GLN A 258 -1.56 3.38 -5.49
C GLN A 258 -2.75 4.12 -4.87
N SER A 259 -2.52 5.17 -4.08
CA SER A 259 -3.61 5.93 -3.49
C SER A 259 -4.36 6.78 -4.53
N PHE A 260 -3.65 7.29 -5.55
CA PHE A 260 -4.29 8.00 -6.65
C PHE A 260 -5.19 7.09 -7.50
N THR A 261 -4.83 5.83 -7.70
CA THR A 261 -5.69 4.87 -8.41
C THR A 261 -6.94 4.49 -7.61
N LEU A 262 -6.92 4.68 -6.29
CA LEU A 262 -8.03 4.41 -5.37
C LEU A 262 -8.92 5.64 -5.07
N GLY A 263 -8.81 6.71 -5.87
CA GLY A 263 -9.70 7.87 -5.81
C GLY A 263 -9.30 8.96 -4.80
N GLY A 264 -8.12 8.85 -4.17
CA GLY A 264 -7.58 9.89 -3.30
C GLY A 264 -6.66 9.36 -2.19
N LEU A 265 -5.79 10.23 -1.69
CA LEU A 265 -4.89 9.93 -0.57
C LEU A 265 -5.66 9.90 0.76
N PRO A 266 -5.65 8.79 1.50
CA PRO A 266 -6.16 8.78 2.88
C PRO A 266 -5.35 9.74 3.76
N PRO A 267 -5.98 10.33 4.80
CA PRO A 267 -5.28 11.19 5.73
C PRO A 267 -4.22 10.36 6.46
N VAL A 268 -2.97 10.74 6.28
CA VAL A 268 -1.85 10.05 6.93
C VAL A 268 -1.59 10.72 8.27
N GLN A 269 -1.60 9.95 9.35
CA GLN A 269 -1.35 10.46 10.69
C GLN A 269 0.16 10.60 10.94
N LEU A 270 0.55 11.65 11.67
CA LEU A 270 1.96 11.90 12.00
C LEU A 270 2.62 10.69 12.68
N THR A 271 1.91 10.02 13.59
CA THR A 271 2.38 8.82 14.30
C THR A 271 2.71 7.68 13.35
N GLN A 272 1.86 7.42 12.34
CA GLN A 272 2.11 6.41 11.31
C GLN A 272 3.34 6.75 10.47
N VAL A 273 3.52 8.02 10.13
CA VAL A 273 4.66 8.45 9.31
C VAL A 273 5.97 8.41 10.10
N LEU A 274 5.96 8.79 11.38
CA LEU A 274 7.12 8.64 12.25
C LEU A 274 7.49 7.18 12.44
N LEU A 275 6.51 6.30 12.59
CA LEU A 275 6.74 4.85 12.65
C LEU A 275 7.34 4.32 11.35
N SER A 276 6.81 4.75 10.19
CA SER A 276 7.37 4.42 8.87
C SER A 276 8.81 4.95 8.72
N SER A 277 9.11 6.16 9.20
CA SER A 277 10.47 6.71 9.25
C SER A 277 11.42 5.84 10.07
N PHE A 278 11.00 5.43 11.27
CA PHE A 278 11.78 4.52 12.11
C PHE A 278 11.97 3.15 11.45
N GLU A 279 10.94 2.61 10.81
CA GLU A 279 11.02 1.36 10.06
C GLU A 279 12.05 1.43 8.94
N ARG A 280 12.00 2.48 8.11
CA ARG A 280 12.94 2.68 7.01
C ARG A 280 14.37 2.90 7.51
N TYR A 281 14.55 3.55 8.66
CA TYR A 281 15.83 3.66 9.36
C TYR A 281 16.39 2.29 9.74
N ILE A 282 15.64 1.49 10.51
CA ILE A 282 16.09 0.18 10.97
C ILE A 282 16.26 -0.81 9.82
N ALA A 283 15.38 -0.81 8.82
CA ALA A 283 15.51 -1.64 7.62
C ALA A 283 16.80 -1.31 6.87
N THR A 284 17.15 -0.03 6.72
CA THR A 284 18.40 0.35 6.05
C THR A 284 19.64 -0.14 6.80
N LEU A 285 19.64 -0.03 8.13
CA LEU A 285 20.68 -0.61 8.97
C LEU A 285 20.76 -2.14 8.83
N PHE A 286 19.60 -2.81 8.81
CA PHE A 286 19.46 -4.25 8.63
C PHE A 286 20.07 -4.71 7.30
N HIS A 287 19.68 -4.10 6.17
CA HIS A 287 20.21 -4.47 4.86
C HIS A 287 21.72 -4.24 4.76
N GLY A 288 22.23 -3.12 5.30
CA GLY A 288 23.66 -2.85 5.40
C GLY A 288 24.41 -3.91 6.22
N GLY A 289 23.87 -4.29 7.38
CA GLY A 289 24.45 -5.35 8.22
C GLY A 289 24.45 -6.71 7.54
N ILE A 290 23.35 -7.08 6.88
CA ILE A 290 23.23 -8.36 6.18
C ILE A 290 24.24 -8.50 5.05
N THR A 291 24.33 -7.52 4.14
CA THR A 291 25.25 -7.63 2.99
C THR A 291 26.70 -7.72 3.44
N LEU A 292 27.04 -7.00 4.51
CA LEU A 292 28.32 -7.07 5.18
C LEU A 292 28.61 -8.49 5.70
N ILE A 293 27.65 -9.13 6.38
CA ILE A 293 27.82 -10.51 6.87
C ILE A 293 27.89 -11.52 5.71
N LEU A 294 27.11 -11.34 4.66
CA LEU A 294 27.15 -12.21 3.48
C LEU A 294 28.52 -12.19 2.81
N ALA A 295 29.09 -11.00 2.59
CA ALA A 295 30.43 -10.86 2.02
C ALA A 295 31.50 -11.45 2.95
N TYR A 296 31.42 -11.18 4.26
CA TYR A 296 32.34 -11.76 5.24
C TYR A 296 32.28 -13.28 5.26
N ALA A 297 31.07 -13.86 5.32
CA ALA A 297 30.87 -15.29 5.37
C ALA A 297 31.42 -15.99 4.12
N TYR A 298 31.25 -15.37 2.95
CA TYR A 298 31.82 -15.89 1.71
C TYR A 298 33.35 -15.93 1.76
N LYS A 299 33.99 -14.83 2.17
CA LYS A 299 35.46 -14.75 2.31
C LYS A 299 36.05 -15.77 3.29
N ASN A 300 35.25 -16.22 4.25
CA ASN A 300 35.66 -17.18 5.29
C ASN A 300 35.13 -18.60 5.03
N GLY A 301 34.63 -18.90 3.82
CA GLY A 301 34.28 -20.26 3.40
C GLY A 301 32.91 -20.77 3.88
N PHE A 302 32.10 -19.96 4.55
CA PHE A 302 30.76 -20.35 5.03
C PHE A 302 29.61 -19.53 4.41
N GLY A 303 29.85 -18.88 3.27
CA GLY A 303 28.90 -18.00 2.58
C GLY A 303 27.53 -18.62 2.31
N ARG A 304 27.46 -19.89 1.86
CA ARG A 304 26.18 -20.56 1.61
C ARG A 304 25.36 -20.79 2.88
N LYS A 305 26.02 -21.16 3.98
CA LYS A 305 25.36 -21.35 5.28
C LYS A 305 24.81 -20.01 5.79
N ALA A 306 25.60 -18.94 5.66
CA ALA A 306 25.16 -17.59 6.03
C ALA A 306 24.00 -17.10 5.16
N LEU A 307 24.03 -17.35 3.84
CA LEU A 307 22.92 -17.03 2.95
C LEU A 307 21.61 -17.67 3.46
N VAL A 308 21.61 -18.98 3.68
CA VAL A 308 20.40 -19.67 4.17
C VAL A 308 19.94 -19.12 5.52
N ALA A 309 20.86 -18.95 6.48
CA ALA A 309 20.52 -18.44 7.81
C ALA A 309 19.94 -17.01 7.77
N LEU A 310 20.53 -16.13 6.95
CA LEU A 310 20.06 -14.75 6.81
C LEU A 310 18.77 -14.65 6.00
N SER A 311 18.55 -15.51 5.00
CA SER A 311 17.27 -15.63 4.31
C SER A 311 16.15 -16.05 5.26
N ILE A 312 16.41 -17.00 6.16
CA ILE A 312 15.45 -17.43 7.18
C ILE A 312 15.17 -16.28 8.16
N ALA A 313 16.21 -15.61 8.64
CA ALA A 313 16.08 -14.49 9.57
C ALA A 313 15.24 -13.34 8.97
N HIS A 314 15.53 -12.96 7.72
CA HIS A 314 14.76 -11.96 6.99
C HIS A 314 13.33 -12.44 6.75
N GLY A 315 13.16 -13.67 6.25
CA GLY A 315 11.83 -14.22 5.99
C GLY A 315 10.94 -14.30 7.24
N PHE A 316 11.53 -14.48 8.42
CA PHE A 316 10.81 -14.45 9.69
C PHE A 316 10.33 -13.03 10.06
N ILE A 317 11.13 -12.00 9.81
CA ILE A 317 10.70 -10.59 9.96
C ILE A 317 9.53 -10.30 9.02
N ASP A 318 9.69 -10.65 7.74
CA ASP A 318 8.69 -10.37 6.71
C ASP A 318 7.42 -11.21 6.86
N MET A 319 7.50 -12.37 7.50
CA MET A 319 6.32 -13.16 7.87
C MET A 319 5.41 -12.37 8.81
N PHE A 320 5.97 -11.76 9.86
CA PHE A 320 5.17 -10.94 10.78
C PHE A 320 4.69 -9.64 10.13
N ALA A 321 5.50 -9.04 9.26
CA ALA A 321 5.08 -7.88 8.47
C ALA A 321 3.91 -8.23 7.54
N ALA A 322 3.99 -9.35 6.82
CA ALA A 322 2.93 -9.84 5.95
C ALA A 322 1.66 -10.19 6.75
N TYR A 323 1.81 -10.85 7.90
CA TYR A 323 0.65 -11.15 8.76
C TYR A 323 -0.02 -9.87 9.28
N TYR A 324 0.75 -8.84 9.64
CA TYR A 324 0.21 -7.52 9.98
C TYR A 324 -0.53 -6.91 8.78
N GLN A 325 0.04 -6.93 7.57
CA GLN A 325 -0.62 -6.40 6.37
C GLN A 325 -1.93 -7.11 6.02
N LEU A 326 -2.04 -8.40 6.35
CA LEU A 326 -3.26 -9.18 6.14
C LEU A 326 -4.32 -8.94 7.22
N THR A 327 -3.92 -8.75 8.48
CA THR A 327 -4.85 -8.81 9.62
C THR A 327 -4.97 -7.53 10.44
N ASN A 328 -4.08 -6.56 10.21
CA ASN A 328 -3.85 -5.40 11.07
C ASN A 328 -3.52 -5.75 12.54
N SER A 329 -2.99 -6.95 12.80
CA SER A 329 -2.65 -7.43 14.15
C SER A 329 -1.50 -6.62 14.77
N GLN A 330 -1.80 -5.84 15.82
CA GLN A 330 -0.82 -5.04 16.55
C GLN A 330 0.29 -5.90 17.19
N THR A 331 -0.05 -7.11 17.65
CA THR A 331 0.94 -8.06 18.16
C THR A 331 1.96 -8.40 17.09
N SER A 332 1.52 -8.65 15.85
CA SER A 332 2.41 -8.94 14.73
C SER A 332 3.31 -7.75 14.41
N LEU A 333 2.77 -6.53 14.43
CA LEU A 333 3.54 -5.31 14.23
C LEU A 333 4.66 -5.13 15.27
N ILE A 334 4.33 -5.32 16.55
CA ILE A 334 5.31 -5.26 17.65
C ILE A 334 6.39 -6.33 17.48
N MET A 335 6.01 -7.54 17.08
CA MET A 335 6.94 -8.63 16.82
C MET A 335 7.89 -8.29 15.66
N THR A 336 7.38 -7.77 14.54
CA THR A 336 8.19 -7.31 13.41
C THR A 336 9.28 -6.33 13.87
N TYR A 337 8.90 -5.28 14.60
CA TYR A 337 9.86 -4.27 15.07
C TYR A 337 10.84 -4.82 16.10
N SER A 338 10.37 -5.64 17.04
CA SER A 338 11.23 -6.22 18.07
C SER A 338 12.30 -7.12 17.44
N ILE A 339 11.90 -7.96 16.50
CA ILE A 339 12.79 -8.92 15.82
C ILE A 339 13.78 -8.17 14.92
N ILE A 340 13.32 -7.24 14.08
CA ILE A 340 14.23 -6.51 13.18
C ILE A 340 15.24 -5.67 13.95
N ILE A 341 14.86 -5.03 15.07
CA ILE A 341 15.80 -4.30 15.94
C ILE A 341 16.86 -5.27 16.49
N VAL A 342 16.44 -6.38 17.10
CA VAL A 342 17.36 -7.34 17.72
C VAL A 342 18.33 -7.91 16.70
N ILE A 343 17.83 -8.38 15.55
CA ILE A 343 18.67 -8.97 14.50
C ILE A 343 19.61 -7.90 13.93
N THR A 344 19.13 -6.69 13.67
CA THR A 344 19.98 -5.58 13.20
C THR A 344 21.12 -5.30 14.17
N LEU A 345 20.83 -5.19 15.47
CA LEU A 345 21.87 -4.96 16.47
C LEU A 345 22.91 -6.09 16.51
N ILE A 346 22.48 -7.35 16.41
CA ILE A 346 23.39 -8.50 16.34
C ILE A 346 24.29 -8.41 15.10
N LEU A 347 23.70 -8.16 13.92
CA LEU A 347 24.42 -8.06 12.66
C LEU A 347 25.44 -6.92 12.68
N LEU A 348 25.05 -5.73 13.15
CA LEU A 348 25.95 -4.58 13.21
C LEU A 348 27.06 -4.77 14.23
N ARG A 349 26.73 -5.27 15.43
CA ARG A 349 27.73 -5.57 16.47
C ARG A 349 28.77 -6.57 15.98
N TYR A 350 28.34 -7.57 15.20
CA TYR A 350 29.25 -8.58 14.66
C TYR A 350 30.00 -8.10 13.41
N GLY A 351 29.34 -7.39 12.50
CA GLY A 351 29.84 -7.03 11.17
C GLY A 351 30.74 -5.79 11.17
N ILE A 352 30.34 -4.72 11.84
CA ILE A 352 31.04 -3.43 11.79
C ILE A 352 32.53 -3.57 12.17
N PRO A 353 32.90 -4.24 13.28
CA PRO A 353 34.31 -4.39 13.65
C PRO A 353 35.14 -5.07 12.55
N LYS A 354 34.58 -6.05 11.84
CA LYS A 354 35.25 -6.78 10.76
C LYS A 354 35.51 -5.88 9.55
N ALA A 355 34.53 -5.06 9.20
CA ALA A 355 34.66 -4.10 8.09
C ALA A 355 35.71 -3.01 8.36
N LYS A 356 35.87 -2.60 9.63
CA LYS A 356 36.88 -1.59 10.01
C LYS A 356 38.31 -2.09 9.87
N VAL A 357 38.56 -3.37 10.17
CA VAL A 357 39.89 -3.98 10.13
C VAL A 357 40.31 -4.37 8.71
N GLU A 358 39.37 -4.53 7.79
CA GLU A 358 39.68 -4.86 6.39
C GLU A 358 40.48 -3.72 5.73
N LYS A 359 41.72 -4.04 5.36
CA LYS A 359 42.57 -3.17 4.53
C LYS A 359 41.97 -3.12 3.12
N GLU A 360 41.65 -1.92 2.64
CA GLU A 360 41.32 -1.75 1.23
C GLU A 360 42.63 -1.87 0.44
N GLU A 361 42.75 -2.89 -0.41
CA GLU A 361 43.81 -2.91 -1.41
C GLU A 361 43.57 -1.73 -2.36
N GLU A 362 44.55 -0.83 -2.49
CA GLU A 362 44.52 0.22 -3.50
C GLU A 362 44.47 -0.44 -4.88
N LYS A 363 43.30 -0.39 -5.52
CA LYS A 363 43.21 -0.75 -6.94
C LYS A 363 44.03 0.27 -7.71
N VAL A 364 45.20 -0.16 -8.20
CA VAL A 364 45.99 0.58 -9.18
C VAL A 364 45.12 0.72 -10.43
N VAL A 365 44.63 1.92 -10.68
CA VAL A 365 43.98 2.27 -11.94
C VAL A 365 45.12 2.62 -12.90
N TRP A 366 45.41 1.71 -13.83
CA TRP A 366 46.36 1.94 -14.93
C TRP A 366 45.79 2.92 -15.95
#